data_AF-A0A9W4MTQ9-F1
#
_entry.id   AF-A0A9W4MTQ9-F1
#
_cell.length_a   1.000
_cell.length_b   1.000
_cell.length_c   1.000
_cell.angle_alpha   90.00
_cell.angle_beta   90.00
_cell.angle_gamma   90.00
#
_symmetry.space_group_name_H-M   'P 1'
#
loop_
_entity.id
_entity.type
_entity.pdbx_description
1 polymer ?
#
loop_
_entity_poly.entity_id
_entity_poly.type
_entity_poly.pdbx_seq_one_letter_code
_entity_poly.pdbx_strand_id
1 'polypeptide(L)'
;MLRTTAMIALMGIVQAHTVAWTRGMHCLGGPDPSTEDLNTNTAVAPLYDLSKEDWWFQHDRGCDAAPPAEGDILEIPAGGKFTVELAHNRAQTTLSYDGKFTSAWPDGEEHPEDWSGPGDPADCIQDDGAMHTNNQSTAAGTAFAISYEANMADVTMENLAVFTVLEHTPWKRIATYEAPIDLPPCPEGGCTCAWLWVCFRLDIVLQSSQS
;
A
#
# COMPACT_ATOMS: atom_id res chain seq x y z
N MET A 1 41.73 -29.63 -22.12
CA MET A 1 40.67 -29.70 -21.09
C MET A 1 40.14 -28.28 -20.91
N LEU A 2 39.00 -27.96 -21.53
CA LEU A 2 38.38 -26.64 -21.46
C LEU A 2 37.47 -26.64 -20.21
N ARG A 3 37.79 -25.83 -19.20
CA ARG A 3 36.94 -25.65 -18.01
C ARG A 3 35.89 -24.59 -18.33
N THR A 4 34.65 -25.02 -18.57
CA THR A 4 33.50 -24.13 -18.69
C THR A 4 33.06 -23.72 -17.29
N THR A 5 33.41 -22.51 -16.87
CA THR A 5 32.88 -21.93 -15.62
C THR A 5 31.48 -21.42 -15.90
N ALA A 6 30.46 -22.09 -15.38
CA ALA A 6 29.08 -21.60 -15.42
C ALA A 6 28.92 -20.49 -14.38
N MET A 7 28.68 -19.25 -14.82
CA MET A 7 28.19 -18.19 -13.95
C MET A 7 26.71 -18.44 -13.67
N ILE A 8 26.38 -18.76 -12.42
CA ILE A 8 25.01 -18.73 -11.93
C ILE A 8 24.68 -17.25 -11.70
N ALA A 9 23.87 -16.67 -12.59
CA ALA A 9 23.26 -15.36 -12.34
C ALA A 9 22.18 -15.56 -11.27
N LEU A 10 22.47 -15.13 -10.05
CA LEU A 10 21.49 -15.07 -8.98
C LEU A 10 20.57 -13.88 -9.29
N MET A 11 19.44 -14.14 -9.94
CA MET A 11 18.38 -13.14 -10.08
C MET A 11 17.78 -12.91 -8.69
N GLY A 12 18.16 -11.81 -8.04
CA GLY A 12 17.51 -11.37 -6.82
C GLY A 12 16.06 -10.99 -7.14
N ILE A 13 15.10 -11.72 -6.61
CA ILE A 13 13.69 -11.32 -6.62
C ILE A 13 13.58 -10.29 -5.50
N VAL A 14 13.64 -9.00 -5.85
CA VAL A 14 13.36 -7.92 -4.90
C VAL A 14 11.85 -7.78 -4.82
N GLN A 15 11.27 -8.00 -3.64
CA GLN A 15 9.83 -8.09 -3.46
C GLN A 15 9.36 -6.94 -2.56
N ALA A 16 8.58 -6.01 -3.12
CA ALA A 16 8.03 -4.86 -2.43
C ALA A 16 6.84 -5.30 -1.61
N HIS A 17 6.69 -4.83 -0.38
CA HIS A 17 5.67 -5.35 0.51
C HIS A 17 5.09 -4.24 1.37
N THR A 18 4.38 -3.27 0.80
CA THR A 18 3.80 -2.19 1.59
C THR A 18 2.44 -1.79 1.04
N VAL A 19 1.52 -1.45 1.95
CA VAL A 19 0.19 -0.93 1.63
C VAL A 19 -0.20 0.13 2.65
N ALA A 20 -1.07 1.06 2.25
CA ALA A 20 -1.83 1.89 3.18
C ALA A 20 -2.96 1.09 3.86
N TRP A 21 -2.70 0.62 5.07
CA TRP A 21 -3.68 0.02 5.95
C TRP A 21 -4.64 1.08 6.50
N THR A 22 -5.94 0.79 6.38
CA THR A 22 -7.05 1.55 6.97
C THR A 22 -8.22 0.62 7.23
N ARG A 23 -9.19 1.04 8.04
CA ARG A 23 -10.41 0.26 8.29
C ARG A 23 -11.27 0.08 7.02
N GLY A 24 -11.38 1.13 6.22
CA GLY A 24 -12.17 1.12 4.98
C GLY A 24 -11.56 0.34 3.82
N MET A 25 -10.47 -0.42 4.03
CA MET A 25 -9.84 -1.15 2.94
C MET A 25 -10.47 -2.51 2.67
N HIS A 26 -10.44 -2.92 1.41
CA HIS A 26 -10.64 -4.32 1.07
C HIS A 26 -9.52 -5.18 1.63
N CYS A 27 -9.83 -6.44 1.95
CA CYS A 27 -8.83 -7.44 2.35
C CYS A 27 -8.11 -7.13 3.68
N LEU A 28 -8.70 -6.27 4.53
CA LEU A 28 -8.12 -5.91 5.83
C LEU A 28 -7.85 -7.17 6.67
N GLY A 29 -8.79 -8.11 6.71
CA GLY A 29 -8.64 -9.40 7.40
C GLY A 29 -8.01 -10.52 6.57
N GLY A 30 -7.51 -10.22 5.38
CA GLY A 30 -7.21 -11.23 4.34
C GLY A 30 -8.39 -11.43 3.38
N PRO A 31 -8.28 -12.40 2.46
CA PRO A 31 -9.19 -12.54 1.33
C PRO A 31 -10.46 -13.34 1.61
N ASP A 32 -10.54 -14.01 2.76
CA ASP A 32 -11.75 -14.70 3.21
C ASP A 32 -12.52 -13.79 4.17
N PRO A 33 -13.63 -13.17 3.75
CA PRO A 33 -14.41 -12.24 4.58
C PRO A 33 -15.11 -12.93 5.77
N SER A 34 -15.10 -14.27 5.85
CA SER A 34 -15.61 -15.02 7.00
C SER A 34 -14.59 -15.17 8.13
N THR A 35 -13.34 -14.76 7.89
CA THR A 35 -12.24 -14.83 8.85
C THR A 35 -11.57 -13.49 9.01
N GLU A 36 -11.02 -13.22 10.19
CA GLU A 36 -10.20 -12.05 10.43
C GLU A 36 -8.78 -12.48 10.80
N ASP A 37 -7.85 -12.35 9.85
CA ASP A 37 -6.43 -12.54 10.11
C ASP A 37 -5.76 -11.22 10.51
N LEU A 38 -5.49 -11.08 11.80
CA LEU A 38 -4.80 -9.91 12.37
C LEU A 38 -3.30 -9.85 12.01
N ASN A 39 -2.74 -10.91 11.42
CA ASN A 39 -1.33 -11.00 11.01
C ASN A 39 -1.18 -11.21 9.49
N THR A 40 -2.18 -10.79 8.72
CA THR A 40 -2.15 -10.92 7.26
C THR A 40 -1.13 -9.98 6.61
N ASN A 41 -0.47 -10.50 5.58
CA ASN A 41 0.32 -9.74 4.61
C ASN A 41 -0.24 -9.89 3.18
N THR A 42 -1.49 -10.33 3.02
CA THR A 42 -2.06 -10.59 1.69
C THR A 42 -2.06 -9.35 0.80
N ALA A 43 -2.48 -8.21 1.34
CA ALA A 43 -2.68 -6.98 0.56
C ALA A 43 -1.37 -6.25 0.17
N VAL A 44 -0.23 -6.71 0.69
CA VAL A 44 1.06 -6.01 0.53
C VAL A 44 1.87 -6.56 -0.65
N ALA A 45 1.54 -7.76 -1.14
CA ALA A 45 2.31 -8.43 -2.17
C ALA A 45 2.25 -7.64 -3.50
N PRO A 46 3.37 -7.50 -4.22
CA PRO A 46 3.44 -6.61 -5.37
C PRO A 46 2.68 -7.21 -6.55
N LEU A 47 2.02 -6.36 -7.34
CA LEU A 47 1.31 -6.77 -8.55
C LEU A 47 2.28 -6.78 -9.75
N TYR A 48 2.67 -7.97 -10.20
CA TYR A 48 3.61 -8.13 -11.32
C TYR A 48 3.24 -9.27 -12.27
N ASP A 49 3.34 -8.99 -13.58
CA ASP A 49 3.16 -9.95 -14.66
C ASP A 49 1.77 -10.60 -14.62
N LEU A 50 0.80 -9.78 -14.24
CA LEU A 50 -0.61 -10.13 -14.11
C LEU A 50 -1.40 -9.52 -15.26
N SER A 51 -2.48 -10.20 -15.66
CA SER A 51 -3.46 -9.59 -16.56
C SER A 51 -4.16 -8.43 -15.85
N LYS A 52 -4.81 -7.54 -16.61
CA LYS A 52 -5.63 -6.47 -16.01
C LYS A 52 -6.65 -7.04 -15.04
N GLU A 53 -7.33 -8.12 -15.41
CA GLU A 53 -8.33 -8.77 -14.56
C GLU A 53 -7.73 -9.22 -13.23
N ASP A 54 -6.52 -9.79 -13.25
CA ASP A 54 -5.87 -10.32 -12.05
C ASP A 54 -5.34 -9.22 -11.12
N TRP A 55 -4.71 -8.17 -11.65
CA TRP A 55 -4.17 -7.11 -10.79
C TRP A 55 -5.22 -6.08 -10.37
N TRP A 56 -6.33 -5.96 -11.11
CA TRP A 56 -7.41 -5.03 -10.78
C TRP A 56 -7.93 -5.36 -9.38
N PHE A 57 -7.73 -4.43 -8.45
CA PHE A 57 -8.14 -4.60 -7.06
C PHE A 57 -7.61 -5.88 -6.37
N GLN A 58 -6.43 -6.34 -6.80
CA GLN A 58 -5.79 -7.54 -6.29
C GLN A 58 -6.71 -8.78 -6.36
N HIS A 59 -7.39 -8.94 -7.50
CA HIS A 59 -8.26 -10.08 -7.77
C HIS A 59 -7.50 -11.42 -7.69
N ASP A 60 -6.23 -11.46 -8.09
CA ASP A 60 -5.37 -12.65 -8.06
C ASP A 60 -5.35 -13.37 -6.69
N ARG A 61 -5.59 -12.61 -5.63
CA ARG A 61 -5.62 -13.08 -4.24
C ARG A 61 -6.99 -12.91 -3.57
N GLY A 62 -8.02 -12.50 -4.31
CA GLY A 62 -9.41 -12.42 -3.84
C GLY A 62 -9.75 -11.22 -2.96
N CYS A 63 -8.92 -10.18 -2.96
CA CYS A 63 -9.16 -9.00 -2.12
C CYS A 63 -10.38 -8.18 -2.60
N ASP A 64 -10.66 -8.18 -3.90
CA ASP A 64 -11.84 -7.56 -4.49
C ASP A 64 -13.15 -8.16 -3.94
N ALA A 65 -13.15 -9.44 -3.56
CA ALA A 65 -14.27 -10.13 -2.92
C ALA A 65 -14.35 -10.00 -1.39
N ALA A 66 -13.39 -9.31 -0.76
CA ALA A 66 -13.31 -9.11 0.68
C ALA A 66 -13.51 -7.62 1.04
N PRO A 67 -14.75 -7.10 1.02
CA PRO A 67 -15.01 -5.69 1.30
C PRO A 67 -14.70 -5.33 2.76
N PRO A 68 -14.52 -4.03 3.08
CA PRO A 68 -14.46 -3.56 4.46
C PRO A 68 -15.75 -3.91 5.22
N ALA A 69 -15.66 -3.93 6.55
CA ALA A 69 -16.84 -4.14 7.39
C ALA A 69 -17.85 -3.00 7.21
N GLU A 70 -19.13 -3.27 7.49
CA GLU A 70 -20.18 -2.27 7.36
C GLU A 70 -19.87 -1.03 8.23
N GLY A 71 -19.88 0.14 7.61
CA GLY A 71 -19.57 1.42 8.26
C GLY A 71 -18.07 1.74 8.36
N ASP A 72 -17.17 0.80 8.06
CA ASP A 72 -15.75 1.09 7.99
C ASP A 72 -15.42 1.79 6.67
N ILE A 73 -14.86 3.00 6.80
CA ILE A 73 -14.46 3.89 5.71
C ILE A 73 -13.14 4.57 6.05
N LEU A 74 -12.41 5.06 5.05
CA LEU A 74 -11.44 6.13 5.23
C LEU A 74 -12.16 7.48 5.05
N GLU A 75 -12.22 8.29 6.09
CA GLU A 75 -12.72 9.66 5.98
C GLU A 75 -11.67 10.57 5.32
N ILE A 76 -12.08 11.27 4.26
CA ILE A 76 -11.22 12.21 3.53
C ILE A 76 -11.86 13.61 3.61
N PRO A 77 -11.45 14.45 4.59
CA PRO A 77 -12.02 15.78 4.74
C PRO A 77 -11.50 16.71 3.64
N ALA A 78 -12.40 17.29 2.83
CA ALA A 78 -12.02 18.28 1.81
C ALA A 78 -11.24 19.45 2.42
N GLY A 79 -10.07 19.76 1.86
CA GLY A 79 -9.15 20.79 2.36
C GLY A 79 -8.47 20.45 3.69
N GLY A 80 -8.67 19.23 4.18
CA GLY A 80 -8.10 18.71 5.41
C GLY A 80 -6.97 17.73 5.16
N LYS A 81 -6.66 16.98 6.21
CA LYS A 81 -5.64 15.92 6.20
C LYS A 81 -6.28 14.61 6.62
N PHE A 82 -5.79 13.52 6.05
CA PHE A 82 -6.12 12.17 6.48
C PHE A 82 -4.84 11.36 6.65
N THR A 83 -4.87 10.43 7.60
CA THR A 83 -3.71 9.64 7.99
C THR A 83 -4.01 8.16 7.78
N VAL A 84 -3.04 7.45 7.22
CA VAL A 84 -3.07 5.99 7.04
C VAL A 84 -1.79 5.38 7.58
N GLU A 85 -1.80 4.06 7.79
CA GLU A 85 -0.63 3.31 8.25
C GLU A 85 0.01 2.54 7.09
N LEU A 86 1.23 2.88 6.69
CA LEU A 86 2.03 2.14 5.72
C LEU A 86 2.78 1.03 6.46
N ALA A 87 2.47 -0.23 6.18
CA ALA A 87 3.13 -1.35 6.87
C ALA A 87 3.25 -2.62 6.02
N HIS A 88 4.18 -3.49 6.39
CA HIS A 88 4.50 -4.74 5.66
C HIS A 88 3.61 -5.90 6.06
N ASN A 89 2.90 -5.75 7.17
CA ASN A 89 1.92 -6.68 7.68
C ASN A 89 0.90 -5.89 8.50
N ARG A 90 -0.36 -6.32 8.52
CA ARG A 90 -1.38 -5.70 9.36
C ARG A 90 -0.99 -5.70 10.84
N ALA A 91 -0.30 -6.72 11.32
CA ALA A 91 0.17 -6.83 12.70
C ALA A 91 1.02 -5.64 13.15
N GLN A 92 1.72 -4.99 12.21
CA GLN A 92 2.59 -3.83 12.45
C GLN A 92 1.81 -2.51 12.43
N THR A 93 0.48 -2.56 12.45
CA THR A 93 -0.42 -1.39 12.50
C THR A 93 -1.22 -1.35 13.79
N THR A 94 -1.90 -0.23 14.06
CA THR A 94 -2.84 -0.15 15.19
C THR A 94 -4.13 -0.93 14.96
N LEU A 95 -4.35 -1.43 13.72
CA LEU A 95 -5.53 -2.22 13.34
C LEU A 95 -5.45 -3.69 13.78
N SER A 96 -4.39 -4.08 14.47
CA SER A 96 -4.16 -5.42 15.01
C SER A 96 -3.49 -5.38 16.37
N TYR A 97 -3.83 -6.34 17.24
CA TYR A 97 -3.18 -6.57 18.54
C TYR A 97 -3.01 -5.31 19.40
N ASP A 98 -3.95 -4.36 19.32
CA ASP A 98 -3.89 -3.06 19.99
C ASP A 98 -2.58 -2.29 19.73
N GLY A 99 -2.00 -2.45 18.53
CA GLY A 99 -0.75 -1.80 18.12
C GLY A 99 0.52 -2.36 18.77
N LYS A 100 0.45 -3.54 19.39
CA LYS A 100 1.57 -4.15 20.14
C LYS A 100 2.87 -4.31 19.34
N PHE A 101 2.78 -4.54 18.02
CA PHE A 101 3.92 -4.75 17.13
C PHE A 101 4.19 -3.57 16.21
N THR A 102 3.68 -2.39 16.56
CA THR A 102 3.95 -1.15 15.83
C THR A 102 5.29 -0.54 16.25
N SER A 103 5.98 0.07 15.29
CA SER A 103 7.09 0.99 15.55
C SER A 103 6.86 2.31 14.77
N ALA A 104 7.87 3.17 14.67
CA ALA A 104 7.83 4.30 13.74
C ALA A 104 7.92 3.86 12.26
N TRP A 105 8.36 2.63 12.01
CA TRP A 105 8.74 2.11 10.70
C TRP A 105 7.75 1.06 10.18
N PRO A 106 7.59 0.91 8.86
CA PRO A 106 6.62 0.00 8.25
C PRO A 106 6.81 -1.49 8.58
N ASP A 107 8.00 -1.91 8.99
CA ASP A 107 8.34 -3.29 9.34
C ASP A 107 8.16 -3.62 10.83
N GLY A 108 7.73 -2.65 11.65
CA GLY A 108 7.55 -2.84 13.09
C GLY A 108 8.85 -2.92 13.90
N GLU A 109 10.01 -2.70 13.28
CA GLU A 109 11.30 -2.65 13.94
C GLU A 109 11.77 -1.19 14.16
N GLU A 110 12.82 -0.99 14.94
CA GLU A 110 13.40 0.33 15.20
C GLU A 110 14.62 0.59 14.32
N HIS A 111 14.56 1.64 13.51
CA HIS A 111 15.66 2.11 12.66
C HIS A 111 16.07 3.55 13.02
N PRO A 112 17.33 3.95 12.75
CA PRO A 112 17.77 5.33 12.93
C PRO A 112 17.11 6.29 11.92
N GLU A 113 16.97 7.57 12.27
CA GLU A 113 16.33 8.54 11.36
C GLU A 113 17.07 8.74 10.03
N ASP A 114 18.39 8.56 10.03
CA ASP A 114 19.25 8.60 8.85
C ASP A 114 19.45 7.21 8.21
N TRP A 115 18.47 6.31 8.37
CA TRP A 115 18.51 4.97 7.79
C TRP A 115 18.86 4.99 6.30
N SER A 116 19.90 4.26 5.95
CA SER A 116 20.36 4.10 4.59
C SER A 116 20.80 2.66 4.33
N GLY A 117 20.72 2.23 3.08
CA GLY A 117 21.35 0.99 2.65
C GLY A 117 22.88 1.05 2.76
N PRO A 118 23.55 -0.10 2.64
CA PRO A 118 25.00 -0.20 2.78
C PRO A 118 25.75 0.42 1.59
N GLY A 119 26.99 0.89 1.80
CA GLY A 119 27.89 1.34 0.74
C GLY A 119 27.91 2.86 0.50
N ASP A 120 28.73 3.28 -0.48
CA ASP A 120 28.86 4.68 -0.93
C ASP A 120 29.14 4.72 -2.46
N PRO A 121 28.16 5.11 -3.32
CA PRO A 121 26.80 5.53 -2.93
C PRO A 121 26.00 4.37 -2.31
N ALA A 122 25.07 4.70 -1.41
CA ALA A 122 24.25 3.71 -0.70
C ALA A 122 23.49 2.82 -1.69
N ASP A 123 23.55 1.51 -1.48
CA ASP A 123 22.71 0.52 -2.16
C ASP A 123 21.29 0.53 -1.56
N CYS A 124 20.37 -0.28 -2.09
CA CYS A 124 19.04 -0.43 -1.52
C CYS A 124 19.12 -0.93 -0.07
N ILE A 125 18.19 -0.49 0.77
CA ILE A 125 18.01 -1.05 2.12
C ILE A 125 17.72 -2.55 1.99
N GLN A 126 18.58 -3.37 2.61
CA GLN A 126 18.51 -4.83 2.49
C GLN A 126 17.69 -5.48 3.60
N ASP A 127 17.80 -4.95 4.83
CA ASP A 127 17.15 -5.51 6.02
C ASP A 127 15.62 -5.33 5.99
N ASP A 128 15.15 -4.38 5.17
CA ASP A 128 13.74 -4.04 4.96
C ASP A 128 13.43 -3.81 3.46
N GLY A 129 13.96 -4.67 2.58
CA GLY A 129 13.85 -4.54 1.12
C GLY A 129 12.43 -4.40 0.54
N ALA A 130 11.41 -4.36 1.39
CA ALA A 130 10.01 -4.07 1.11
C ALA A 130 9.72 -2.62 0.72
N MET A 131 10.52 -1.62 1.13
CA MET A 131 10.33 -0.20 0.74
C MET A 131 11.05 0.23 -0.55
N HIS A 132 11.93 -0.62 -1.11
CA HIS A 132 12.61 -0.41 -2.41
C HIS A 132 13.36 0.91 -2.57
N THR A 133 14.00 1.38 -1.52
CA THR A 133 14.73 2.65 -1.54
C THR A 133 16.12 2.52 -0.93
N ASN A 134 17.03 3.42 -1.28
CA ASN A 134 18.37 3.53 -0.69
C ASN A 134 18.34 4.30 0.64
N ASN A 135 17.46 5.30 0.74
CA ASN A 135 17.21 6.15 1.91
C ASN A 135 15.90 6.96 1.68
N GLN A 136 15.53 7.85 2.61
CA GLN A 136 14.29 8.63 2.48
C GLN A 136 14.21 9.43 1.18
N SER A 137 15.30 10.09 0.81
CA SER A 137 15.30 11.00 -0.35
C SER A 137 15.09 10.29 -1.68
N THR A 138 15.35 8.98 -1.73
CA THR A 138 15.18 8.14 -2.92
C THR A 138 13.85 7.37 -2.93
N ALA A 139 13.01 7.51 -1.89
CA ALA A 139 11.69 6.85 -1.88
C ALA A 139 10.78 7.50 -2.94
N ALA A 140 10.10 6.65 -3.73
CA ALA A 140 9.44 7.06 -4.97
C ALA A 140 8.23 8.00 -4.79
N GLY A 141 7.64 8.02 -3.60
CA GLY A 141 6.37 8.69 -3.33
C GLY A 141 5.17 7.80 -3.59
N THR A 142 4.07 8.12 -2.94
CA THR A 142 2.80 7.38 -2.99
C THR A 142 1.66 8.34 -3.33
N ALA A 143 0.55 7.79 -3.81
CA ALA A 143 -0.61 8.59 -4.20
C ALA A 143 -1.92 7.95 -3.74
N PHE A 144 -2.95 8.77 -3.67
CA PHE A 144 -4.33 8.31 -3.59
C PHE A 144 -5.10 8.79 -4.82
N ALA A 145 -5.80 7.85 -5.45
CA ALA A 145 -6.78 8.10 -6.48
C ALA A 145 -8.19 7.87 -5.96
N ILE A 146 -9.18 8.51 -6.59
CA ILE A 146 -10.59 8.41 -6.26
C ILE A 146 -11.42 8.21 -7.51
N SER A 147 -12.43 7.36 -7.40
CA SER A 147 -13.53 7.19 -8.34
C SER A 147 -14.85 7.41 -7.60
N TYR A 148 -15.72 8.24 -8.17
CA TYR A 148 -17.02 8.59 -7.58
C TYR A 148 -18.08 7.51 -7.84
N GLU A 149 -17.66 6.25 -7.79
CA GLU A 149 -18.51 5.08 -7.89
C GLU A 149 -18.53 4.34 -6.56
N ALA A 150 -19.73 4.06 -6.05
CA ALA A 150 -19.93 3.31 -4.82
C ALA A 150 -19.69 1.80 -5.04
N ASN A 151 -20.08 1.28 -6.21
CA ASN A 151 -19.83 -0.10 -6.57
C ASN A 151 -18.45 -0.24 -7.23
N MET A 152 -17.59 -1.07 -6.63
CA MET A 152 -16.26 -1.35 -7.17
C MET A 152 -16.28 -1.87 -8.62
N ALA A 153 -17.33 -2.59 -9.02
CA ALA A 153 -17.48 -3.11 -10.39
C ALA A 153 -17.64 -2.01 -11.45
N ASP A 154 -18.07 -0.81 -11.05
CA ASP A 154 -18.23 0.36 -11.91
C ASP A 154 -16.95 1.21 -11.97
N VAL A 155 -15.94 0.89 -11.15
CA VAL A 155 -14.65 1.59 -11.16
C VAL A 155 -13.79 1.10 -12.32
N THR A 156 -13.24 2.04 -13.08
CA THR A 156 -12.38 1.81 -14.22
C THR A 156 -11.07 2.58 -14.08
N MET A 157 -10.10 2.30 -14.97
CA MET A 157 -8.86 3.09 -15.00
C MET A 157 -9.13 4.54 -15.41
N GLU A 158 -10.17 4.76 -16.21
CA GLU A 158 -10.51 6.06 -16.77
C GLU A 158 -11.26 6.96 -15.77
N ASN A 159 -11.91 6.38 -14.77
CA ASN A 159 -12.63 7.12 -13.72
C ASN A 159 -11.89 7.22 -12.38
N LEU A 160 -10.69 6.63 -12.27
CA LEU A 160 -9.77 6.87 -11.15
C LEU A 160 -8.91 8.11 -11.39
N ALA A 161 -9.10 9.13 -10.58
CA ALA A 161 -8.31 10.36 -10.61
C ALA A 161 -7.43 10.49 -9.37
N VAL A 162 -6.12 10.66 -9.55
CA VAL A 162 -5.19 10.98 -8.46
C VAL A 162 -5.55 12.36 -7.90
N PHE A 163 -5.88 12.42 -6.61
CA PHE A 163 -6.26 13.67 -5.94
C PHE A 163 -5.23 14.14 -4.91
N THR A 164 -4.33 13.27 -4.46
CA THR A 164 -3.25 13.64 -3.55
C THR A 164 -2.04 12.73 -3.71
N VAL A 165 -0.87 13.27 -3.38
CA VAL A 165 0.42 12.58 -3.40
C VAL A 165 1.16 12.89 -2.12
N LEU A 166 2.03 11.99 -1.70
CA LEU A 166 3.00 12.20 -0.65
C LEU A 166 4.36 11.80 -1.20
N GLU A 167 5.29 12.74 -1.22
CA GLU A 167 6.65 12.50 -1.69
C GLU A 167 7.45 11.74 -0.64
N HIS A 168 8.51 11.05 -1.07
CA HIS A 168 9.43 10.33 -0.17
C HIS A 168 8.76 9.28 0.71
N THR A 169 7.79 8.55 0.13
CA THR A 169 7.08 7.42 0.74
C THR A 169 7.11 6.18 -0.16
N PRO A 170 6.90 4.98 0.41
CA PRO A 170 6.82 4.66 1.84
C PRO A 170 8.14 4.96 2.57
N TRP A 171 8.05 5.35 3.85
CA TRP A 171 9.22 5.61 4.70
C TRP A 171 8.91 5.38 6.17
N LYS A 172 8.00 6.17 6.74
CA LYS A 172 7.45 5.95 8.09
C LYS A 172 6.11 5.25 8.00
N ARG A 173 5.74 4.54 9.07
CA ARG A 173 4.43 3.89 9.18
C ARG A 173 3.30 4.90 9.12
N ILE A 174 3.40 5.98 9.89
CA ILE A 174 2.35 7.01 9.88
C ILE A 174 2.56 7.92 8.69
N ALA A 175 1.64 7.87 7.72
CA ALA A 175 1.66 8.73 6.53
C ALA A 175 0.41 9.61 6.49
N THR A 176 0.62 10.92 6.37
CA THR A 176 -0.48 11.91 6.35
C THR A 176 -0.50 12.62 5.00
N TYR A 177 -1.66 12.58 4.37
CA TYR A 177 -1.91 13.17 3.05
C TYR A 177 -2.81 14.39 3.20
N GLU A 178 -2.73 15.31 2.24
CA GLU A 178 -3.55 16.51 2.20
C GLU A 178 -4.60 16.37 1.09
N ALA A 179 -5.87 16.54 1.42
CA ALA A 179 -6.95 16.49 0.45
C ALA A 179 -7.20 17.88 -0.17
N PRO A 180 -7.48 18.00 -1.47
CA PRO A 180 -7.86 19.26 -2.10
C PRO A 180 -9.10 19.87 -1.43
N ILE A 181 -9.13 21.20 -1.34
CA ILE A 181 -10.27 21.93 -0.76
C ILE A 181 -11.54 21.82 -1.60
N ASP A 182 -11.36 21.60 -2.90
CA ASP A 182 -12.39 21.47 -3.91
C ASP A 182 -12.75 20.01 -4.22
N LEU A 183 -12.31 19.05 -3.38
CA LEU A 183 -12.69 17.65 -3.52
C LEU A 183 -14.22 17.50 -3.40
N PRO A 184 -14.93 17.08 -4.48
CA PRO A 184 -16.38 16.93 -4.45
C PRO A 184 -16.87 15.92 -3.39
N PRO A 185 -18.11 16.06 -2.90
CA PRO A 185 -18.71 15.05 -2.05
C PRO A 185 -18.94 13.74 -2.82
N CYS A 186 -18.83 12.63 -2.11
CA CYS A 186 -19.17 11.31 -2.64
C CYS A 186 -20.68 11.16 -2.89
N PRO A 187 -21.10 10.31 -3.84
CA PRO A 187 -22.51 9.97 -4.00
C PRO A 187 -23.02 9.16 -2.79
N GLU A 188 -24.33 8.92 -2.77
CA GLU A 188 -24.93 7.98 -1.82
C GLU A 188 -24.28 6.59 -1.98
N GLY A 189 -23.85 5.99 -0.88
CA GLY A 189 -23.06 4.75 -0.88
C GLY A 189 -21.54 4.96 -0.83
N GLY A 190 -21.06 6.20 -0.97
CA GLY A 190 -19.64 6.56 -0.87
C GLY A 190 -18.89 6.53 -2.20
N CYS A 191 -17.58 6.78 -2.14
CA CYS A 191 -16.66 6.66 -3.27
C CYS A 191 -15.69 5.51 -3.06
N THR A 192 -15.06 5.09 -4.15
CA THR A 192 -13.95 4.15 -4.13
C THR A 192 -12.62 4.86 -4.33
N CYS A 193 -11.69 4.71 -3.39
CA CYS A 193 -10.32 5.21 -3.48
C CYS A 193 -9.33 4.08 -3.75
N ALA A 194 -8.17 4.44 -4.29
CA ALA A 194 -7.05 3.54 -4.51
C ALA A 194 -5.76 4.17 -3.97
N TRP A 195 -5.08 3.51 -3.05
CA TRP A 195 -3.68 3.82 -2.74
C TRP A 195 -2.79 3.24 -3.82
N LEU A 196 -1.86 4.06 -4.31
CA LEU A 196 -0.99 3.77 -5.43
C LEU A 196 0.46 3.98 -5.03
N TRP A 197 1.29 3.02 -5.40
CA TRP A 197 2.73 3.12 -5.26
C TRP A 197 3.43 2.44 -6.43
N VAL A 198 4.49 3.08 -6.93
CA VAL A 198 5.33 2.54 -8.00
C VAL A 198 6.79 2.74 -7.62
N CYS A 199 7.44 1.70 -7.07
CA CYS A 199 8.89 1.75 -6.89
C CYS A 199 9.65 1.21 -8.10
N PHE A 200 9.06 0.26 -8.81
CA PHE A 200 9.31 -0.09 -10.22
C PHE A 200 8.08 -0.78 -10.87
N ARG A 201 6.93 -0.90 -10.15
CA ARG A 201 5.63 -1.47 -10.58
C ARG A 201 4.48 -1.06 -9.62
N LEU A 202 3.24 -1.06 -10.13
CA LEU A 202 2.01 -0.48 -9.53
C LEU A 202 1.30 -1.43 -8.55
N ASP A 203 1.06 -0.97 -7.32
CA ASP A 203 0.14 -1.60 -6.37
C ASP A 203 -1.15 -0.76 -6.21
N ILE A 204 -2.32 -1.42 -6.16
CA ILE A 204 -3.64 -0.79 -6.00
C ILE A 204 -4.32 -1.33 -4.76
N VAL A 205 -4.71 -0.45 -3.83
CA VAL A 205 -5.41 -0.82 -2.60
C VAL A 205 -6.67 0.03 -2.43
N LEU A 206 -7.82 -0.63 -2.35
CA LEU A 206 -9.15 -0.03 -2.29
C LEU A 206 -9.50 0.56 -0.94
N GLN A 207 -10.15 1.72 -0.91
CA GLN A 207 -10.74 2.28 0.32
C GLN A 207 -12.07 2.99 0.05
N SER A 208 -13.13 2.70 0.80
CA SER A 208 -14.39 3.46 0.73
C SER A 208 -14.28 4.75 1.54
N SER A 209 -14.80 5.88 1.04
CA SER A 209 -14.97 7.11 1.82
C SER A 209 -16.44 7.56 1.79
N GLN A 210 -17.00 7.90 2.95
CA GLN A 210 -18.28 8.61 3.05
C GLN A 210 -18.04 9.96 3.75
N SER A 211 -18.75 10.98 3.28
CA SER A 211 -18.76 12.35 3.80
C SER A 211 -19.86 12.56 4.85
#